data_AF-A0A9P4JUU4-F1
#
_entry.id   AF-A0A9P4JUU4-F1
#
_cell.length_a   1.000
_cell.length_b   1.000
_cell.length_c   1.000
_cell.angle_alpha   90.00
_cell.angle_beta   90.00
_cell.angle_gamma   90.00
#
_symmetry.space_group_name_H-M   'P 1'
#
loop_
_entity.id
_entity.type
_entity.pdbx_description
1 polymer ?
#
loop_
_entity_poly.entity_id
_entity_poly.type
_entity_poly.pdbx_seq_one_letter_code
_entity_poly.pdbx_strand_id
1 'polypeptide(L)'
;MKNGDRTGAVLFRDVAAYIGIHKDGASTKIVMVNNLNLDSSWRTKSTGTIAATGPDLGTATTEVWLKVQADITPAFSGTSEQRTTSFWYSTDGNKYVQLGPAFPMTNTWRFFTGYRYGVFNFATKEFGGQVIVESFSMQLT
;
A
#
# COMPACT_ATOMS: atom_id res chain seq x y z
N MET A 1 9.56 14.23 -3.73
CA MET A 1 9.14 14.12 -2.31
C MET A 1 9.95 15.07 -1.42
N LYS A 2 9.33 15.63 -0.39
CA LYS A 2 9.91 16.43 0.70
C LYS A 2 9.82 15.67 2.03
N ASN A 3 10.51 16.19 3.06
CA ASN A 3 10.49 15.64 4.42
C ASN A 3 9.05 15.56 4.96
N GLY A 4 8.63 14.36 5.37
CA GLY A 4 7.30 14.05 5.85
C GLY A 4 6.36 13.48 4.78
N ASP A 5 6.77 13.40 3.52
CA ASP A 5 5.93 12.85 2.45
C ASP A 5 5.77 11.32 2.58
N ARG A 6 4.55 10.87 2.28
CA ARG A 6 4.17 9.46 2.16
C ARG A 6 3.42 9.27 0.85
N THR A 7 3.93 8.38 0.01
CA THR A 7 3.34 8.02 -1.29
C THR A 7 3.29 6.50 -1.42
N GLY A 8 2.40 5.96 -2.24
CA GLY A 8 2.41 4.51 -2.49
C GLY A 8 1.24 3.96 -3.27
N ALA A 9 1.30 2.64 -3.48
CA ALA A 9 0.25 1.83 -4.06
C ALA A 9 -0.54 1.12 -2.95
N VAL A 10 -1.84 1.40 -2.87
CA VAL A 10 -2.73 0.95 -1.80
C VAL A 10 -3.74 -0.07 -2.31
N LEU A 11 -3.97 -1.11 -1.50
CA LEU A 11 -5.18 -1.92 -1.57
C LEU A 11 -6.24 -1.24 -0.69
N PHE A 12 -7.11 -0.46 -1.31
CA PHE A 12 -7.96 0.52 -0.64
C PHE A 12 -9.35 -0.04 -0.31
N ARG A 13 -9.71 0.04 0.97
CA ARG A 13 -11.05 -0.22 1.54
C ARG A 13 -11.12 0.26 3.00
N ASP A 14 -12.17 -0.11 3.72
CA ASP A 14 -12.35 0.14 5.16
C ASP A 14 -11.27 -0.53 6.04
N VAL A 15 -10.74 -1.66 5.59
CA VAL A 15 -9.54 -2.32 6.14
C VAL A 15 -8.52 -2.42 5.02
N ALA A 16 -7.45 -1.63 5.10
CA ALA A 16 -6.52 -1.38 4.01
C ALA A 16 -5.06 -1.66 4.39
N ALA A 17 -4.24 -1.81 3.34
CA ALA A 17 -2.80 -1.91 3.41
C ALA A 17 -2.17 -1.31 2.14
N TYR A 18 -0.93 -0.86 2.23
CA TYR A 18 -0.18 -0.34 1.09
C TYR A 18 1.29 -0.72 1.15
N ILE A 19 1.93 -0.68 -0.02
CA ILE A 19 3.38 -0.55 -0.14
C ILE A 19 3.69 0.82 -0.71
N GLY A 20 4.71 1.47 -0.19
CA GLY A 20 4.97 2.87 -0.51
C GLY A 20 6.35 3.34 -0.10
N ILE A 21 6.55 4.64 -0.22
CA ILE A 21 7.80 5.32 0.08
C ILE A 21 7.52 6.34 1.18
N HIS A 22 8.32 6.32 2.24
CA HIS A 22 8.32 7.33 3.31
C HIS A 22 9.61 8.15 3.22
N LYS A 23 9.47 9.48 3.15
CA LYS A 23 10.59 10.42 3.13
C LYS A 23 10.71 11.11 4.50
N ASP A 24 11.68 10.70 5.30
CA ASP A 24 11.93 11.26 6.63
C ASP A 24 13.32 11.89 6.71
N GLY A 25 13.36 13.22 6.73
CA GLY A 25 14.60 13.99 6.66
C GLY A 25 15.40 13.63 5.42
N ALA A 26 16.62 13.12 5.62
CA ALA A 26 17.48 12.66 4.53
C ALA A 26 17.07 11.27 3.98
N SER A 27 16.45 10.42 4.79
CA SER A 27 16.17 9.01 4.46
C SER A 27 14.91 8.86 3.61
N THR A 28 14.96 7.98 2.60
CA THR A 28 13.83 7.69 1.71
C THR A 28 13.63 6.18 1.66
N LYS A 29 12.67 5.61 2.39
CA LYS A 29 12.57 4.14 2.51
C LYS A 29 11.32 3.59 1.84
N ILE A 30 11.45 2.40 1.26
CA ILE A 30 10.28 1.59 0.93
C ILE A 30 9.70 1.00 2.22
N VAL A 31 8.39 1.07 2.40
CA VAL A 31 7.67 0.50 3.55
C VAL A 31 6.45 -0.26 3.09
N MET A 32 6.08 -1.30 3.84
CA MET A 32 4.76 -1.92 3.77
C MET A 32 4.01 -1.57 5.06
N VAL A 33 2.80 -1.01 4.89
CA VAL A 33 1.93 -0.58 5.99
C VAL A 33 0.62 -1.34 5.90
N ASN A 34 0.15 -1.85 7.03
CA ASN A 34 -1.16 -2.47 7.18
C ASN A 34 -1.92 -1.83 8.34
N ASN A 35 -3.05 -2.43 8.75
CA ASN A 35 -3.84 -1.97 9.88
C ASN A 35 -4.40 -0.54 9.71
N LEU A 36 -4.68 -0.13 8.46
CA LEU A 36 -5.42 1.09 8.16
C LEU A 36 -6.91 0.77 8.24
N ASN A 37 -7.57 1.20 9.32
CA ASN A 37 -8.91 0.71 9.64
C ASN A 37 -9.87 1.86 9.93
N LEU A 38 -11.09 1.74 9.39
CA LEU A 38 -12.26 2.48 9.84
C LEU A 38 -13.04 1.66 10.87
N ASP A 39 -13.71 2.32 11.80
CA ASP A 39 -14.70 1.70 12.68
C ASP A 39 -16.07 1.57 12.00
N SER A 40 -17.05 1.01 12.74
CA SER A 40 -18.42 0.82 12.23
C SER A 40 -19.20 2.12 11.97
N SER A 41 -18.69 3.27 12.45
CA SER A 41 -19.22 4.61 12.20
C SER A 41 -18.37 5.38 11.17
N TRP A 42 -17.49 4.68 10.46
CA TRP A 42 -16.59 5.24 9.44
C TRP A 42 -15.58 6.27 9.96
N ARG A 43 -15.31 6.27 11.27
CA ARG A 43 -14.20 7.05 11.84
C ARG A 43 -12.92 6.26 11.75
N THR A 44 -11.78 6.95 11.62
CA THR A 44 -10.47 6.30 11.65
C THR A 44 -10.26 5.61 12.99
N LYS A 45 -10.21 4.28 12.98
CA LYS A 45 -9.86 3.46 14.13
C LYS A 45 -8.35 3.30 14.27
N SER A 46 -7.64 3.24 13.15
CA SER A 46 -6.18 3.12 13.11
C SER A 46 -5.61 3.78 11.86
N THR A 47 -4.51 4.53 12.03
CA THR A 47 -3.76 5.21 10.97
C THR A 47 -2.68 4.34 10.34
N GLY A 48 -2.66 3.04 10.66
CA GLY A 48 -1.75 2.05 10.12
C GLY A 48 -0.48 1.84 10.94
N THR A 49 0.17 0.71 10.68
CA THR A 49 1.43 0.28 11.29
C THR A 49 2.40 -0.14 10.20
N ILE A 50 3.67 0.27 10.31
CA ILE A 50 4.74 -0.24 9.43
C ILE A 50 4.97 -1.71 9.79
N ALA A 51 4.54 -2.61 8.92
CA ALA A 51 4.67 -4.05 9.10
C ALA A 51 6.00 -4.60 8.56
N ALA A 52 6.61 -3.89 7.61
CA ALA A 52 7.97 -4.16 7.16
C ALA A 52 8.61 -2.90 6.56
N THR A 53 9.94 -2.82 6.68
CA THR A 53 10.76 -1.76 6.08
C THR A 53 11.70 -2.40 5.07
N GLY A 54 11.67 -1.88 3.85
CA GLY A 54 12.58 -2.24 2.76
C GLY A 54 13.87 -1.42 2.77
N PRO A 55 14.59 -1.36 1.65
CA PRO A 55 15.84 -0.62 1.55
C PRO A 55 15.62 0.91 1.63
N ASP A 56 16.69 1.62 1.99
CA ASP A 56 16.79 3.06 1.72
C ASP A 56 17.05 3.26 0.22
N LEU A 57 16.28 4.15 -0.39
CA LEU A 57 16.38 4.57 -1.76
C LEU A 57 17.45 5.65 -1.82
N GLY A 58 18.67 5.22 -2.16
CA GLY A 58 19.79 6.13 -2.37
C GLY A 58 19.51 7.15 -3.47
N THR A 59 20.34 8.17 -3.57
CA THR A 59 20.14 9.29 -4.52
C THR A 59 20.21 8.89 -5.99
N ALA A 60 20.71 7.69 -6.30
CA ALA A 60 20.77 7.15 -7.66
C ALA A 60 19.47 6.46 -8.10
N THR A 61 18.56 6.13 -7.18
CA THR A 61 17.28 5.50 -7.54
C THR A 61 16.31 6.58 -8.02
N THR A 62 16.00 6.57 -9.31
CA THR A 62 15.09 7.53 -9.94
C THR A 62 13.68 6.97 -10.14
N GLU A 63 13.56 5.65 -10.29
CA GLU A 63 12.31 4.95 -10.57
C GLU A 63 12.08 3.82 -9.56
N VAL A 64 10.82 3.63 -9.18
CA VAL A 64 10.39 2.56 -8.28
C VAL A 64 9.07 1.99 -8.78
N TRP A 65 8.99 0.68 -8.91
CA TRP A 65 7.78 -0.03 -9.25
C TRP A 65 7.17 -0.62 -7.99
N LEU A 66 5.89 -0.36 -7.78
CA LEU A 66 5.14 -0.89 -6.65
C LEU A 66 4.05 -1.81 -7.20
N LYS A 67 4.06 -3.07 -6.75
CA LYS A 67 3.10 -4.10 -7.18
C LYS A 67 2.28 -4.58 -6.00
N VAL A 68 0.96 -4.63 -6.21
CA VAL A 68 -0.02 -5.19 -5.29
C VAL A 68 -0.64 -6.39 -5.99
N GLN A 69 -0.49 -7.58 -5.41
CA GLN A 69 -1.03 -8.82 -5.95
C GLN A 69 -2.15 -9.32 -5.05
N ALA A 70 -3.39 -9.02 -5.45
CA ALA A 70 -4.59 -9.29 -4.67
C ALA A 70 -5.36 -10.51 -5.17
N ASP A 71 -5.77 -11.37 -4.24
CA ASP A 71 -6.76 -12.41 -4.47
C ASP A 71 -8.16 -11.89 -4.07
N ILE A 72 -9.07 -11.80 -5.04
CA ILE A 72 -10.46 -11.41 -4.83
C ILE A 72 -11.43 -12.56 -5.14
N THR A 73 -10.94 -13.80 -5.16
CA THR A 73 -11.77 -14.99 -5.32
C THR A 73 -12.90 -14.95 -4.29
N PRO A 74 -14.18 -15.15 -4.67
CA PRO A 74 -15.29 -14.98 -3.76
C PRO A 74 -15.11 -15.75 -2.43
N ALA A 75 -15.35 -15.06 -1.32
CA ALA A 75 -15.27 -15.61 0.04
C ALA A 75 -16.40 -15.06 0.95
N PHE A 76 -17.53 -14.68 0.36
CA PHE A 76 -18.60 -13.95 1.06
C PHE A 76 -19.45 -14.83 2.01
N SER A 77 -19.90 -16.01 1.57
CA SER A 77 -20.82 -16.87 2.33
C SER A 77 -20.27 -18.28 2.52
N GLY A 78 -20.44 -18.83 3.73
CA GLY A 78 -20.13 -20.24 4.03
C GLY A 78 -18.65 -20.55 4.27
N THR A 79 -17.81 -19.52 4.43
CA THR A 79 -16.38 -19.68 4.68
C THR A 79 -15.88 -18.74 5.77
N SER A 80 -14.91 -19.20 6.57
CA SER A 80 -14.10 -18.37 7.47
C SER A 80 -12.79 -17.90 6.80
N GLU A 81 -12.56 -18.31 5.56
CA GLU A 81 -11.35 -17.99 4.82
C GLU A 81 -11.31 -16.51 4.42
N GLN A 82 -10.18 -15.88 4.69
CA GLN A 82 -9.86 -14.54 4.22
C GLN A 82 -8.90 -14.67 3.05
N ARG A 83 -9.24 -14.05 1.92
CA ARG A 83 -8.28 -13.89 0.82
C ARG A 83 -7.14 -13.00 1.28
N THR A 84 -5.98 -13.17 0.65
CA THR A 84 -4.80 -12.39 1.02
C THR A 84 -4.25 -11.60 -0.16
N THR A 85 -3.63 -10.47 0.17
CA THR A 85 -2.86 -9.67 -0.79
C THR A 85 -1.39 -9.65 -0.37
N SER A 86 -0.50 -9.77 -1.36
CA SER A 86 0.94 -9.59 -1.16
C SER A 86 1.44 -8.33 -1.86
N PHE A 87 2.50 -7.75 -1.29
CA PHE A 87 3.04 -6.46 -1.72
C PHE A 87 4.50 -6.61 -2.13
N TRP A 88 4.87 -5.98 -3.24
CA TRP A 88 6.15 -6.17 -3.89
C TRP A 88 6.68 -4.84 -4.42
N TYR A 89 8.00 -4.71 -4.47
CA TYR A 89 8.66 -3.57 -5.09
C TYR A 89 9.77 -4.00 -6.05
N SER A 90 10.12 -3.12 -6.98
CA SER A 90 11.34 -3.21 -7.80
C SER A 90 11.99 -1.83 -7.90
N THR A 91 13.32 -1.83 -8.02
CA THR A 91 14.15 -0.62 -8.25
C THR A 91 14.91 -0.68 -9.58
N ASP A 92 14.68 -1.74 -10.36
CA ASP A 92 15.34 -2.01 -11.65
C ASP A 92 14.33 -2.35 -12.76
N GLY A 93 13.03 -2.25 -12.48
CA GLY A 93 11.93 -2.61 -13.37
C GLY A 93 11.75 -4.11 -13.66
N ASN A 94 12.70 -4.96 -13.23
CA ASN A 94 12.79 -6.36 -13.66
C ASN A 94 12.58 -7.34 -12.51
N LYS A 95 13.30 -7.16 -11.40
CA LYS A 95 13.25 -8.06 -10.25
C LYS A 95 12.36 -7.48 -9.16
N TYR A 96 11.29 -8.20 -8.85
CA TYR A 96 10.37 -7.85 -7.78
C TYR A 96 10.70 -8.61 -6.48
N VAL A 97 10.75 -7.87 -5.38
CA VAL A 97 11.00 -8.40 -4.03
C VAL A 97 9.75 -8.20 -3.20
N GLN A 98 9.28 -9.27 -2.55
CA GLN A 98 8.13 -9.18 -1.63
C GLN A 98 8.55 -8.40 -0.39
N LEU A 99 7.67 -7.52 0.10
CA LEU A 99 7.88 -6.79 1.34
C LEU A 99 6.67 -6.94 2.27
N GLY A 100 6.94 -7.44 3.47
CA GLY A 100 5.93 -7.60 4.51
C GLY A 100 5.10 -8.88 4.41
N PRO A 101 4.24 -9.10 5.42
CA PRO A 101 3.39 -10.28 5.50
C PRO A 101 2.26 -10.23 4.48
N ALA A 102 1.66 -11.38 4.21
CA ALA A 102 0.38 -11.46 3.50
C ALA A 102 -0.69 -10.68 4.30
N PHE A 103 -1.43 -9.81 3.61
CA PHE A 103 -2.48 -8.99 4.21
C PHE A 103 -3.84 -9.68 4.09
N PRO A 104 -4.48 -10.09 5.20
CA PRO A 104 -5.82 -10.67 5.16
C PRO A 104 -6.87 -9.61 4.83
N MET A 105 -7.71 -9.90 3.84
CA MET A 105 -8.76 -9.03 3.34
C MET A 105 -10.08 -9.31 4.06
N THR A 106 -10.84 -8.26 4.38
CA THR A 106 -12.13 -8.42 5.07
C THR A 106 -13.24 -8.87 4.11
N ASN A 107 -14.07 -9.81 4.57
CA ASN A 107 -15.27 -10.27 3.85
C ASN A 107 -16.52 -9.41 4.19
N THR A 108 -16.38 -8.36 5.01
CA THR A 108 -17.52 -7.52 5.40
C THR A 108 -18.15 -6.81 4.21
N TRP A 109 -19.48 -6.78 4.14
CA TRP A 109 -20.23 -6.06 3.11
C TRP A 109 -20.55 -4.61 3.51
N ARG A 110 -20.30 -4.20 4.76
CA ARG A 110 -20.80 -2.92 5.30
C ARG A 110 -20.25 -1.68 4.59
N PHE A 111 -19.06 -1.80 4.00
CA PHE A 111 -18.47 -0.72 3.18
C PHE A 111 -19.03 -0.69 1.75
N PHE A 112 -19.77 -1.72 1.34
CA PHE A 112 -20.35 -2.00 0.03
C PHE A 112 -19.34 -2.10 -1.12
N THR A 113 -18.55 -1.06 -1.35
CA THR A 113 -17.53 -1.02 -2.39
C THR A 113 -16.51 -2.15 -2.19
N GLY A 114 -16.19 -2.88 -3.26
CA GLY A 114 -15.12 -3.88 -3.25
C GLY A 114 -13.73 -3.25 -3.06
N TYR A 115 -12.72 -4.08 -2.84
CA TYR A 115 -11.33 -3.64 -2.80
C TYR A 115 -10.90 -3.01 -4.13
N ARG A 116 -10.05 -1.98 -4.05
CA ARG A 116 -9.53 -1.27 -5.22
C ARG A 116 -8.02 -1.10 -5.14
N TYR A 117 -7.36 -1.08 -6.29
CA TYR A 117 -6.02 -0.51 -6.40
C TYR A 117 -6.13 1.01 -6.39
N GLY A 118 -5.21 1.68 -5.70
CA GLY A 118 -5.11 3.13 -5.69
C GLY A 118 -3.67 3.61 -5.57
N VAL A 119 -3.44 4.86 -5.94
CA VAL A 119 -2.20 5.60 -5.66
C VAL A 119 -2.52 6.80 -4.79
N PHE A 120 -1.66 7.10 -3.84
CA PHE A 120 -1.82 8.24 -2.94
C PHE A 120 -0.51 8.99 -2.78
N ASN A 121 -0.61 10.27 -2.40
CA ASN A 121 0.50 11.07 -1.91
C ASN A 121 -0.03 12.09 -0.89
N PHE A 122 0.57 12.17 0.29
CA PHE A 122 0.26 13.19 1.30
C PHE A 122 1.50 13.53 2.12
N ALA A 123 1.47 14.68 2.80
CA ALA A 123 2.55 15.12 3.68
C ALA A 123 2.11 15.08 5.15
N THR A 124 3.03 14.68 6.03
CA THR A 124 2.85 14.70 7.49
C THR A 124 3.46 15.93 8.16
N LYS A 125 4.24 16.72 7.42
CA LYS A 125 4.90 17.93 7.92
C LYS A 125 4.43 19.18 7.19
N GLU A 126 4.76 19.30 5.91
CA GLU A 126 4.48 20.51 5.13
C GLU A 126 4.14 20.18 3.67
N PHE A 127 3.33 21.04 3.04
CA PHE A 127 2.97 20.91 1.63
C PHE A 127 4.11 21.26 0.67
N GLY A 128 3.93 20.90 -0.61
CA GLY A 128 4.83 21.26 -1.72
C GLY A 128 5.78 20.16 -2.15
N GLY A 129 5.71 18.98 -1.54
CA GLY A 129 6.26 17.75 -2.11
C GLY A 129 5.33 17.16 -3.16
N GLN A 130 5.91 16.54 -4.19
CA GLN A 130 5.16 15.88 -5.27
C GLN A 130 5.86 14.60 -5.73
N VAL A 131 5.11 13.78 -6.46
CA VAL A 131 5.52 12.53 -7.12
C VAL A 131 4.95 12.50 -8.53
N ILE A 132 5.59 11.74 -9.41
CA ILE A 132 5.08 11.45 -10.75
C ILE A 132 4.65 9.99 -10.76
N VAL A 133 3.43 9.72 -11.21
CA VAL A 133 2.94 8.37 -11.47
C VAL A 133 3.05 8.15 -12.97
N GLU A 134 4.07 7.44 -13.41
CA GLU A 134 4.38 7.29 -14.83
C GLU A 134 3.39 6.39 -15.56
N SER A 135 2.99 5.29 -14.93
CA SER A 135 2.06 4.33 -15.53
C SER A 135 1.34 3.48 -14.48
N PHE A 136 0.25 2.86 -14.92
CA PHE A 136 -0.45 1.80 -14.20
C PHE A 136 -0.73 0.66 -15.17
N SER A 137 -0.51 -0.58 -14.73
CA SER A 137 -0.84 -1.78 -15.48
C SER A 137 -1.49 -2.81 -14.55
N MET A 138 -2.47 -3.53 -15.06
CA MET A 138 -3.15 -4.60 -14.36
C MET A 138 -3.02 -5.88 -15.17
N GLN A 139 -2.54 -6.94 -14.54
CA GLN A 139 -2.34 -8.25 -15.14
C GLN A 139 -3.18 -9.28 -14.39
N LEU A 140 -3.83 -10.17 -15.15
CA LEU A 140 -4.45 -11.35 -14.59
C LEU A 140 -3.35 -12.39 -14.34
N THR A 141 -3.37 -13.01 -13.16
CA THR A 141 -2.46 -14.08 -12.76
C THR A 141 -3.20 -15.39 -12.64
#